data_AF-A0A533SS13-F1
#
_entry.id   AF-A0A533SS13-F1
#
_cell.length_a   1.000
_cell.length_b   1.000
_cell.length_c   1.000
_cell.angle_alpha   90.00
_cell.angle_beta   90.00
_cell.angle_gamma   90.00
#
_symmetry.space_group_name_H-M   'P 1'
#
loop_
_entity.id
_entity.type
_entity.pdbx_description
1 polymer ?
#
loop_
_entity_poly.entity_id
_entity_poly.type
_entity_poly.pdbx_seq_one_letter_code
_entity_poly.pdbx_strand_id
1 'polypeptide(L)' 'MQKYYLQIYRHSLFPGEEETWVDIKTLEIHPEVAGRLAELGIVEIRRGQVPALQVSRVRKLMRLRRNLGVNLVGAAIILD' A
#
# COMPACT_ATOMS: atom_id res chain seq x y z
N MET A 1 -6.96 38.26 -0.73
CA MET A 1 -7.53 37.06 -0.09
C MET A 1 -6.40 36.06 0.15
N GLN A 2 -6.06 35.78 1.40
CA GLN A 2 -5.09 34.73 1.73
C GLN A 2 -5.72 33.35 1.49
N LYS A 3 -5.01 32.49 0.75
CA LYS A 3 -5.39 31.09 0.56
C LYS A 3 -4.79 30.26 1.68
N TYR A 4 -5.62 29.55 2.40
CA TYR A 4 -5.21 28.58 3.41
C TYR A 4 -5.39 27.16 2.85
N TYR A 5 -4.46 26.27 3.16
CA TYR A 5 -4.55 24.85 2.85
C TYR A 5 -4.42 24.06 4.14
N LEU A 6 -5.17 22.95 4.20
CA LEU A 6 -5.16 22.03 5.33
C LEU A 6 -4.43 20.78 4.88
N GLN A 7 -3.30 20.48 5.52
CA GLN A 7 -2.54 19.26 5.27
C GLN A 7 -2.81 18.29 6.42
N ILE A 8 -3.61 17.26 6.15
CA ILE A 8 -3.95 16.24 7.14
C ILE A 8 -2.91 15.13 7.06
N TYR A 9 -2.15 14.93 8.14
CA TYR A 9 -1.23 13.81 8.29
C TYR A 9 -1.83 12.81 9.27
N ARG A 10 -2.16 11.60 8.81
CA ARG A 10 -2.63 10.52 9.66
C ARG A 10 -1.47 9.56 9.91
N HIS A 11 -0.88 9.65 11.09
CA HIS A 11 0.04 8.63 11.59
C HIS A 11 -0.76 7.59 12.37
N SER A 12 -0.86 6.37 11.85
CA SER A 12 -1.44 5.26 12.60
C SER A 12 -0.41 4.80 13.64
N LEU A 13 -0.59 5.19 14.90
CA LEU A 13 0.20 4.66 16.01
C LEU A 13 -0.26 3.22 16.28
N PHE A 14 0.61 2.25 15.98
CA PHE A 14 0.36 0.84 16.29
C PHE A 14 1.02 0.50 17.63
N PRO A 15 0.28 -0.08 18.60
CA PRO A 15 0.87 -0.49 19.86
C PRO A 15 1.57 -1.84 19.68
N GLY A 16 2.89 -1.88 19.85
CA GLY A 16 3.54 -3.08 20.42
C GLY A 16 4.60 -3.82 19.61
N GLU A 17 4.87 -3.51 18.34
CA GLU A 17 5.99 -4.14 17.61
C GLU A 17 6.75 -3.05 16.86
N GLU A 18 8.08 -3.02 16.96
CA GLU A 18 8.91 -2.17 16.11
C GLU A 18 8.44 -2.33 14.66
N GLU A 19 8.00 -1.21 14.07
CA GLU A 19 7.39 -1.19 12.74
C GLU A 19 8.38 -1.82 11.76
N THR A 20 8.15 -3.09 11.41
CA THR A 20 9.08 -3.85 10.58
C THR A 20 8.82 -3.45 9.13
N TRP A 21 9.82 -2.86 8.48
CA TRP A 21 9.73 -2.41 7.10
C TRP A 21 10.36 -3.44 6.17
N VAL A 22 9.70 -3.73 5.05
CA VAL A 22 10.12 -4.71 4.05
C VAL A 22 10.45 -3.99 2.74
N ASP A 23 11.61 -4.29 2.15
CA ASP A 23 12.00 -3.73 0.85
C ASP A 23 11.03 -4.21 -0.23
N ILE A 24 10.49 -3.26 -1.01
CA ILE A 24 9.54 -3.52 -2.09
C ILE A 24 10.07 -4.47 -3.16
N LYS A 25 11.39 -4.51 -3.36
CA LYS A 25 12.05 -5.43 -4.30
C LYS A 25 11.84 -6.89 -3.92
N THR A 26 11.64 -7.19 -2.63
CA THR A 26 11.37 -8.55 -2.15
C THR A 26 9.90 -8.97 -2.32
N LEU A 27 9.02 -8.05 -2.71
CA LEU A 27 7.60 -8.33 -2.91
C LEU A 27 7.27 -8.86 -4.31
N GLU A 28 8.28 -8.99 -5.18
CA GLU A 28 8.13 -9.46 -6.57
C GLU A 28 7.04 -8.69 -7.35
N ILE A 29 6.86 -7.41 -6.99
CA ILE A 29 5.95 -6.49 -7.67
C ILE A 29 6.75 -5.49 -8.50
N HIS A 30 6.24 -5.16 -9.68
CA HIS A 30 6.84 -4.12 -10.51
C HIS A 30 6.75 -2.76 -9.80
N PRO A 31 7.79 -1.91 -9.84
CA PRO A 31 7.79 -0.60 -9.16
C PRO A 31 6.61 0.30 -9.53
N GLU A 32 6.16 0.26 -10.78
CA GLU A 32 4.98 1.02 -11.22
C GLU A 32 3.68 0.54 -10.55
N VAL A 33 3.53 -0.77 -10.36
CA VAL A 33 2.35 -1.36 -9.68
C VAL A 33 2.35 -0.96 -8.21
N ALA A 34 3.52 -0.99 -7.57
CA ALA A 34 3.73 -0.48 -6.23
C ALA A 34 3.34 1.00 -6.09
N GLY A 35 3.78 1.85 -7.03
CA GLY A 35 3.41 3.27 -7.06
C GLY A 35 1.89 3.46 -7.10
N ARG A 36 1.19 2.74 -7.99
CA ARG A 36 -0.27 2.80 -8.07
C ARG A 36 -0.97 2.33 -6.79
N LEU A 37 -0.45 1.29 -6.13
CA LEU A 37 -1.00 0.82 -4.85
C LEU A 37 -0.87 1.90 -3.76
N ALA A 38 0.22 2.67 -3.77
CA ALA A 38 0.41 3.79 -2.84
C ALA A 38 -0.49 4.98 -3.17
N GLU A 39 -0.65 5.32 -4.46
CA GLU A 39 -1.58 6.37 -4.92
C GLU A 39 -3.03 6.09 -4.53
N LEU A 40 -3.42 4.81 -4.51
CA LEU A 40 -4.75 4.36 -4.08
C LEU A 40 -4.88 4.23 -2.55
N GLY A 41 -3.82 4.51 -1.78
CA GLY A 41 -3.82 4.38 -0.32
C GLY A 41 -3.89 2.94 0.20
N ILE A 42 -3.64 1.94 -0.66
CA ILE A 42 -3.69 0.52 -0.31
C ILE A 42 -2.43 0.12 0.49
N VAL A 43 -1.30 0.74 0.17
CA VAL A 43 -0.05 0.60 0.91
C VAL A 43 0.62 1.93 1.15
N GLU A 44 1.40 1.98 2.21
CA GLU A 44 2.34 3.04 2.44
C GLU A 44 3.72 2.64 1.91
N ILE A 45 4.34 3.52 1.13
CA ILE A 45 5.72 3.35 0.66
C ILE A 45 6.56 4.48 1.23
N ARG A 46 7.58 4.14 2.02
CA ARG A 46 8.60 5.08 2.50
C ARG A 46 9.98 4.59 2.10
N ARG A 47 10.73 5.41 1.36
CA ARG A 47 12.10 5.09 0.92
C ARG A 47 12.24 3.71 0.26
N GLY A 48 11.23 3.29 -0.51
CA GLY A 48 11.22 1.98 -1.18
C GLY A 48 10.87 0.80 -0.26
N GLN A 49 10.36 1.06 0.93
CA GLN A 49 9.94 0.04 1.89
C GLN A 49 8.44 0.14 2.18
N VAL A 50 7.84 -0.99 2.52
CA VAL A 50 6.42 -1.15 2.88
C VAL A 50 6.33 -1.76 4.29
N PRO A 51 5.37 -1.35 5.13
CA PRO A 51 5.17 -2.00 6.43
C PRO A 51 4.88 -3.50 6.27
N ALA A 52 5.53 -4.35 7.06
CA ALA A 52 5.39 -5.81 7.02
C ALA A 52 3.93 -6.26 7.15
N LEU A 53 3.13 -5.55 7.94
CA LEU A 53 1.70 -5.82 8.11
C LEU A 53 0.92 -5.68 6.79
N GLN A 54 1.32 -4.73 5.94
CA GLN A 54 0.67 -4.48 4.65
C GLN A 54 1.14 -5.45 3.55
N VAL A 55 2.28 -6.12 3.72
CA VAL A 55 2.80 -7.11 2.75
C VAL A 55 1.79 -8.23 2.50
N SER A 56 1.13 -8.71 3.55
CA SER A 56 0.10 -9.75 3.42
C SER A 56 -1.07 -9.29 2.54
N ARG A 57 -1.50 -8.04 2.69
CA ARG A 57 -2.57 -7.41 1.90
C ARG A 57 -2.16 -7.27 0.43
N VAL A 58 -0.93 -6.81 0.15
CA VAL A 58 -0.38 -6.72 -1.21
C VAL A 58 -0.36 -8.08 -1.89
N ARG A 59 0.15 -9.12 -1.22
CA ARG A 59 0.22 -10.47 -1.78
C ARG A 59 -1.16 -11.01 -2.12
N LYS A 60 -2.16 -10.81 -1.25
CA LYS A 60 -3.56 -11.19 -1.52
C LYS A 60 -4.10 -10.44 -2.74
N LEU A 61 -3.85 -9.13 -2.83
CA LEU A 61 -4.31 -8.30 -3.96
C LEU A 61 -3.73 -8.80 -5.28
N MET A 62 -2.42 -9.05 -5.31
CA MET A 62 -1.74 -9.55 -6.50
C MET A 62 -2.24 -10.94 -6.92
N ARG A 63 -2.52 -11.83 -5.94
CA ARG A 63 -3.14 -13.13 -6.22
C ARG A 63 -4.54 -12.97 -6.80
N LEU A 64 -5.35 -12.07 -6.24
CA LEU A 64 -6.72 -11.84 -6.69
C LEU A 64 -6.75 -11.29 -8.13
N ARG A 65 -5.90 -10.30 -8.43
CA ARG A 65 -5.70 -9.79 -9.80
C ARG A 65 -5.28 -10.88 -10.79
N ARG A 66 -4.33 -11.73 -10.41
CA ARG A 66 -3.83 -12.81 -11.29
C ARG A 66 -4.86 -13.92 -11.51
N ASN A 67 -5.57 -14.32 -10.46
CA ASN A 67 -6.46 -15.48 -10.50
C ASN A 67 -7.85 -15.13 -11.05
N LEU A 68 -8.36 -13.92 -10.80
CA LEU A 68 -9.70 -13.50 -11.21
C LEU A 68 -9.68 -12.52 -12.39
N GLY A 69 -8.51 -12.12 -12.89
CA GLY A 69 -8.38 -11.18 -14.01
C GLY A 69 -8.89 -9.77 -13.72
N VAL A 70 -9.15 -9.43 -12.45
CA VAL A 70 -9.64 -8.11 -12.05
C VAL A 70 -8.51 -7.07 -12.05
N ASN A 71 -8.85 -5.83 -12.39
CA ASN A 71 -7.89 -4.73 -12.33
C ASN A 71 -7.50 -4.40 -10.86
N LEU A 72 -6.49 -3.54 -10.69
CA LEU A 72 -5.93 -3.23 -9.37
C LEU A 72 -6.96 -2.61 -8.40
N VAL A 73 -7.82 -1.74 -8.93
CA VAL A 73 -8.88 -1.06 -8.16
C VAL A 73 -9.96 -2.05 -7.74
N GLY A 74 -10.45 -2.88 -8.66
CA GLY A 74 -11.41 -3.94 -8.36
C GLY A 74 -10.84 -4.95 -7.37
N ALA A 75 -9.56 -5.30 -7.50
CA ALA A 75 -8.90 -6.16 -6.54
C ALA A 75 -8.80 -5.54 -5.14
N ALA A 76 -8.61 -4.23 -5.05
CA ALA A 76 -8.61 -3.50 -3.79
C ALA A 76 -9.99 -3.48 -3.13
N ILE A 77 -11.04 -3.22 -3.91
CA ILE A 77 -12.45 -3.23 -3.44
C ILE A 77 -12.85 -4.60 -2.90
N ILE A 78 -12.45 -5.69 -3.56
CA ILE A 78 -12.78 -7.05 -3.11
C ILE A 78 -12.06 -7.43 -1.80
N LEU A 79 -10.93 -6.78 -1.51
CA LEU A 79 -10.09 -7.07 -0.34
C LEU A 79 -10.44 -6.24 0.90
N ASP A 80 -11.27 -5.21 0.74
CA ASP A 80 -11.81 -4.38 1.81
C ASP A 80 -13.07 -5.04 2.39
#